data_AF-A0A553PLT8-F1
#
_entry.id   AF-A0A553PLT8-F1
#
_cell.length_a   1.000
_cell.length_b   1.000
_cell.length_c   1.000
_cell.angle_alpha   90.00
_cell.angle_beta   90.00
_cell.angle_gamma   90.00
#
_symmetry.space_group_name_H-M   'P 1'
#
loop_
_entity.id
_entity.type
_entity.pdbx_description
1 polymer ?
#
loop_
_entity_poly.entity_id
_entity_poly.type
_entity_poly.pdbx_seq_one_letter_code
_entity_poly.pdbx_strand_id
1 'polypeptide(L)'
;MFFCNFIVWLFGALLVGVGVYAALDKWHSGEGFKLENVFDVLFNLAFLIIILGGVVFIVSFAGCIGALRENMCLLRFYSFFLLLFFFLELGVAAL
;
A
#
# COMPACT_ATOMS: atom_id res chain seq x y z
N MET A 1 -15.83 -4.94 -14.07
CA MET A 1 -15.42 -5.27 -12.68
C MET A 1 -14.03 -5.93 -12.64
N PHE A 2 -13.82 -7.07 -13.32
CA PHE A 2 -12.55 -7.80 -13.28
C PHE A 2 -11.38 -7.05 -13.96
N PHE A 3 -11.56 -6.55 -15.18
CA PHE A 3 -10.49 -5.89 -15.94
C PHE A 3 -10.00 -4.59 -15.29
N CYS A 4 -10.90 -3.76 -14.76
CA CYS A 4 -10.52 -2.55 -14.03
C CYS A 4 -9.81 -2.87 -12.71
N ASN A 5 -10.27 -3.89 -11.96
CA ASN A 5 -9.56 -4.35 -10.75
C ASN A 5 -8.17 -4.90 -11.08
N PHE A 6 -8.02 -5.59 -12.21
CA PHE A 6 -6.72 -6.08 -12.67
C PHE A 6 -5.76 -4.94 -13.01
N ILE A 7 -6.26 -3.86 -13.63
CA ILE A 7 -5.47 -2.65 -13.88
C ILE A 7 -5.05 -2.00 -12.55
N VAL A 8 -5.97 -1.83 -11.61
CA VAL A 8 -5.66 -1.25 -10.28
C VAL A 8 -4.66 -2.13 -9.52
N TRP A 9 -4.78 -3.44 -9.64
CA TRP A 9 -3.81 -4.39 -9.09
C TRP A 9 -2.42 -4.20 -9.69
N LEU A 10 -2.32 -4.02 -11.01
CA LEU A 10 -1.04 -3.74 -11.69
C LEU A 10 -0.43 -2.41 -11.23
N PHE A 11 -1.26 -1.37 -11.07
CA PHE A 11 -0.82 -0.08 -10.53
C PHE A 11 -0.36 -0.20 -9.08
N GLY A 12 -1.09 -0.95 -8.22
CA GLY A 12 -0.67 -1.22 -6.85
C GLY A 12 0.67 -1.97 -6.78
N ALA A 13 0.87 -2.97 -7.65
CA ALA A 13 2.13 -3.70 -7.77
C ALA A 13 3.29 -2.78 -8.19
N LEU A 14 3.07 -1.91 -9.17
CA LEU A 14 4.05 -0.89 -9.59
C LEU A 14 4.39 0.06 -8.43
N LEU A 15 3.40 0.50 -7.67
CA LEU A 15 3.56 1.45 -6.57
C LEU A 15 4.36 0.83 -5.40
N VAL A 16 4.11 -0.45 -5.09
CA VAL A 16 4.96 -1.23 -4.16
C VAL A 16 6.37 -1.38 -4.70
N GLY A 17 6.52 -1.70 -5.99
CA GLY A 17 7.83 -1.85 -6.64
C GLY A 17 8.66 -0.57 -6.57
N VAL A 18 8.06 0.59 -6.84
CA VAL A 18 8.71 1.91 -6.70
C VAL A 18 9.06 2.20 -5.25
N GLY A 19 8.16 1.89 -4.30
CA GLY A 19 8.42 2.07 -2.88
C GLY A 19 9.60 1.21 -2.39
N VAL A 20 9.65 -0.07 -2.77
CA VAL A 20 10.75 -0.99 -2.44
C VAL A 20 12.04 -0.55 -3.12
N TYR A 21 12.00 -0.13 -4.38
CA TYR A 21 13.17 0.41 -5.07
C TYR A 21 13.75 1.63 -4.33
N ALA A 22 12.89 2.57 -3.94
CA ALA A 22 13.28 3.73 -3.14
C ALA A 22 13.77 3.37 -1.72
N ALA A 23 13.36 2.22 -1.16
CA ALA A 23 13.89 1.70 0.09
C ALA A 23 15.25 1.03 -0.08
N LEU A 24 15.46 0.30 -1.17
CA LEU A 24 16.72 -0.39 -1.49
C LEU A 24 17.84 0.58 -1.89
N ASP A 25 17.50 1.62 -2.65
CA ASP A 25 18.44 2.68 -3.03
C ASP A 25 19.00 3.40 -1.79
N LYS A 26 18.15 3.60 -0.77
CA LYS A 26 18.53 4.10 0.55
C LYS A 26 19.39 3.12 1.36
N TRP A 27 19.09 1.82 1.30
CA TRP A 27 19.90 0.78 1.97
C TRP A 27 21.31 0.70 1.39
N HIS A 28 21.46 0.81 0.06
CA HIS A 28 22.77 0.80 -0.61
C HIS A 28 23.57 2.09 -0.39
N SER A 29 22.90 3.22 -0.20
CA SER A 29 23.59 4.51 -0.11
C SER A 29 24.41 4.70 1.16
N GLY A 30 24.21 3.88 2.21
CA GLY A 30 25.17 3.78 3.34
C GLY A 30 25.64 5.13 3.91
N GLU A 31 24.77 6.14 3.94
CA GLU A 31 25.15 7.52 4.29
C GLU A 31 25.21 7.68 5.81
N GLY A 32 26.30 7.16 6.38
CA GLY A 32 26.94 7.86 7.48
C GLY A 32 27.40 9.23 6.99
N PHE A 33 27.01 10.27 7.72
CA PHE A 33 27.37 11.68 7.57
C PHE A 33 26.60 12.53 6.54
N LYS A 34 25.67 13.32 7.10
CA LYS A 34 25.05 14.56 6.59
C LYS A 34 23.85 14.39 5.65
N LEU A 35 22.64 14.33 6.22
CA LEU A 35 21.41 14.97 5.70
C LEU A 35 20.26 14.75 6.69
N GLU A 36 20.31 15.48 7.80
CA GLU A 36 19.49 15.32 9.02
C GLU A 36 17.96 15.51 8.85
N ASN A 37 17.43 15.76 7.64
CA ASN A 37 15.99 16.07 7.47
C ASN A 37 15.29 15.42 6.26
N VAL A 38 15.98 15.11 5.16
CA VAL A 38 15.32 14.57 3.95
C VAL A 38 15.15 13.05 4.05
N PHE A 39 16.08 12.36 4.70
CA PHE A 39 16.09 10.90 4.79
C PHE A 39 14.96 10.36 5.67
N ASP A 40 14.68 11.04 6.80
CA ASP A 40 13.60 10.65 7.70
C ASP A 40 12.22 10.87 7.05
N VAL A 41 12.03 12.01 6.39
CA VAL A 41 10.80 12.31 5.61
C VAL A 41 10.64 11.31 4.47
N LEU A 42 11.71 11.02 3.73
CA LEU A 42 11.64 10.13 2.58
C LEU A 42 11.50 8.66 3.03
N PHE A 43 12.08 8.25 4.16
CA PHE A 43 11.88 6.92 4.75
C PHE A 43 10.44 6.76 5.22
N ASN A 44 9.91 7.71 5.99
CA ASN A 44 8.49 7.76 6.35
C ASN A 44 7.61 7.71 5.09
N LEU A 45 7.93 8.49 4.06
CA LEU A 45 7.16 8.53 2.82
C LEU A 45 7.27 7.24 2.00
N ALA A 46 8.45 6.68 1.82
CA ALA A 46 8.64 5.42 1.09
C ALA A 46 8.00 4.24 1.84
N PHE A 47 8.11 4.21 3.16
CA PHE A 47 7.47 3.19 3.99
C PHE A 47 5.94 3.31 3.90
N LEU A 48 5.40 4.52 3.94
CA LEU A 48 3.98 4.79 3.74
C LEU A 48 3.51 4.39 2.34
N ILE A 49 4.29 4.69 1.29
CA ILE A 49 4.03 4.26 -0.09
C ILE A 49 4.04 2.73 -0.23
N ILE A 50 4.97 2.03 0.42
CA ILE A 50 5.01 0.56 0.46
C ILE A 50 3.77 0.00 1.15
N ILE A 51 3.40 0.53 2.31
CA ILE A 51 2.23 0.07 3.07
C ILE A 51 0.94 0.33 2.27
N LEU A 52 0.73 1.55 1.77
CA LEU A 52 -0.44 1.88 0.96
C LEU A 52 -0.50 1.03 -0.30
N GLY A 53 0.62 0.90 -1.02
CA GLY A 53 0.70 0.06 -2.21
C GLY A 53 0.37 -1.40 -1.91
N GLY A 54 0.86 -1.94 -0.78
CA GLY A 54 0.61 -3.31 -0.35
C GLY A 54 -0.85 -3.54 0.01
N VAL A 55 -1.48 -2.59 0.72
CA VAL A 55 -2.92 -2.65 1.02
C VAL A 55 -3.72 -2.64 -0.27
N VAL A 56 -3.45 -1.70 -1.19
CA VAL A 56 -4.14 -1.61 -2.50
C VAL A 56 -3.95 -2.89 -3.32
N PHE A 57 -2.76 -3.50 -3.28
CA PHE A 57 -2.46 -4.76 -3.95
C PHE A 57 -3.30 -5.93 -3.40
N ILE A 58 -3.31 -6.12 -2.08
CA ILE A 58 -4.09 -7.18 -1.40
C ILE A 58 -5.58 -7.00 -1.65
N VAL A 59 -6.07 -5.76 -1.53
CA VAL A 59 -7.45 -5.34 -1.81
C VAL A 59 -7.86 -5.70 -3.23
N SER A 60 -7.05 -5.32 -4.22
CA SER A 60 -7.38 -5.54 -5.63
C SER A 60 -7.31 -7.02 -6.00
N PHE A 61 -6.40 -7.77 -5.39
CA PHE A 61 -6.30 -9.23 -5.56
C PHE A 61 -7.53 -9.94 -4.97
N ALA A 62 -7.96 -9.57 -3.77
CA ALA A 62 -9.18 -10.07 -3.16
C ALA A 62 -10.42 -9.69 -4.00
N GLY A 63 -10.47 -8.49 -4.58
CA GLY A 63 -11.52 -8.05 -5.49
C GLY A 63 -11.58 -8.87 -6.79
N CYS A 64 -10.43 -9.24 -7.34
CA CYS A 64 -10.37 -10.15 -8.50
C CYS A 64 -10.90 -11.55 -8.13
N ILE A 65 -10.43 -12.14 -7.03
CA ILE A 65 -10.86 -13.48 -6.60
C ILE A 65 -12.35 -13.51 -6.24
N GLY A 66 -12.85 -12.48 -5.56
CA GLY A 66 -14.27 -12.35 -5.20
C GLY A 66 -15.19 -12.10 -6.40
N ALA A 67 -14.66 -11.59 -7.52
CA ALA A 67 -15.42 -11.48 -8.76
C ALA A 67 -15.44 -12.80 -9.56
N LEU A 68 -14.47 -13.70 -9.35
CA LEU A 68 -14.36 -14.98 -10.05
C LEU A 68 -15.06 -16.14 -9.30
N ARG A 69 -15.10 -16.07 -7.97
CA ARG A 69 -15.92 -16.94 -7.12
C ARG A 69 -17.08 -16.12 -6.58
N GLU A 70 -18.32 -16.46 -6.92
CA GLU A 70 -19.59 -15.97 -6.32
C GLU A 70 -19.69 -16.19 -4.79
N ASN A 71 -18.63 -15.93 -4.04
CA ASN A 71 -18.51 -16.27 -2.63
C ASN A 71 -18.35 -14.99 -1.79
N MET A 72 -19.48 -14.58 -1.20
CA MET A 72 -19.67 -13.40 -0.34
C MET A 72 -18.70 -13.28 0.85
N CYS A 73 -18.00 -14.36 1.23
CA CYS A 73 -17.08 -14.36 2.37
C CYS A 73 -15.80 -13.53 2.16
N LEU A 74 -15.27 -13.43 0.94
CA LEU A 74 -14.04 -12.66 0.69
C LEU A 74 -14.31 -11.14 0.73
N LEU A 75 -15.50 -10.73 0.31
CA LEU A 75 -15.93 -9.33 0.28
C LEU A 75 -16.13 -8.76 1.69
N ARG A 76 -16.56 -9.58 2.65
CA ARG A 76 -16.79 -9.17 4.03
C ARG A 76 -15.49 -8.88 4.78
N PHE A 77 -14.44 -9.65 4.51
CA PHE A 77 -13.11 -9.43 5.07
C PHE A 77 -12.44 -8.20 4.47
N TYR A 78 -12.66 -7.96 3.17
CA TYR A 78 -12.26 -6.75 2.46
C TYR A 78 -12.87 -5.47 3.06
N SER A 79 -14.19 -5.47 3.27
CA SER A 79 -14.88 -4.34 3.92
C SER A 79 -14.37 -4.08 5.33
N PHE A 80 -14.03 -5.12 6.10
CA PHE A 80 -13.55 -4.96 7.47
C PHE A 80 -12.17 -4.27 7.51
N PHE A 81 -11.25 -4.68 6.63
CA PHE A 81 -9.91 -4.08 6.55
C PHE A 81 -9.95 -2.61 6.11
N LEU A 82 -10.81 -2.28 5.14
CA LEU A 82 -11.00 -0.87 4.72
C LEU A 82 -11.60 -0.01 5.83
N LEU A 83 -12.58 -0.54 6.57
CA LEU A 83 -13.21 0.17 7.68
C LEU A 83 -12.19 0.46 8.79
N LEU A 84 -11.30 -0.50 9.08
CA LEU A 84 -10.22 -0.32 10.04
C LEU A 84 -9.21 0.74 9.59
N PHE A 85 -8.84 0.76 8.31
CA PHE A 85 -7.96 1.79 7.74
C PHE A 85 -8.59 3.19 7.84
N PHE A 86 -9.89 3.29 7.57
CA PHE A 86 -10.65 4.53 7.67
C PHE A 86 -10.69 5.09 9.09
N PHE A 87 -10.89 4.22 10.09
CA PHE A 87 -10.82 4.63 11.51
C PHE A 87 -9.43 5.12 11.91
N LEU A 88 -8.37 4.49 11.37
CA LEU A 88 -7.00 4.86 11.66
C LEU A 88 -6.66 6.23 11.05
N GLU A 89 -7.07 6.47 9.80
CA GLU A 89 -6.88 7.75 9.13
C GLU A 89 -7.69 8.88 9.78
N LEU A 90 -8.93 8.60 10.22
CA LEU A 90 -9.73 9.53 11.03
C LEU A 90 -9.08 9.87 12.37
N GLY A 91 -8.46 8.89 13.04
CA GLY A 91 -7.74 9.10 14.29
C GLY A 91 -6.51 9.99 14.10
N VAL A 92 -5.76 9.78 13.01
CA VAL A 92 -4.62 10.62 12.64
C VAL A 92 -5.08 12.03 12.25
N ALA A 93 -6.18 12.16 11.50
CA ALA A 93 -6.71 13.46 11.07
C ALA A 93 -7.35 14.28 12.21
N ALA A 94 -7.78 13.62 13.28
CA ALA A 94 -8.35 14.26 14.47
C ALA A 94 -7.29 14.73 15.48
N LEU A 95 -6.03 14.31 15.32
CA LEU A 95 -4.88 14.72 16.13
C LEU A 95 -4.21 15.97 15.52
#